data_AF-A0A842NFR1-F1
#
_entry.id   AF-A0A842NFR1-F1
#
_cell.length_a   1.000
_cell.length_b   1.000
_cell.length_c   1.000
_cell.angle_alpha   90.00
_cell.angle_beta   90.00
_cell.angle_gamma   90.00
#
_symmetry.space_group_name_H-M   'P 1'
#
loop_
_entity.id
_entity.type
_entity.pdbx_description
1 polymer ?
#
loop_
_entity_poly.entity_id
_entity_poly.type
_entity_poly.pdbx_seq_one_letter_code
_entity_poly.pdbx_strand_id
1 'polypeptide(L)' 'MSENKKLERDIESTVASKLLVICVDRDDDVGKKAGITTPVVGRDSCINAAQRLALEDPEDADSN' A
#
# COMPACT_ATOMS: atom_id res chain seq x y z
N MET A 1 -14.50 14.77 28.09
CA MET A 1 -14.62 14.68 26.61
C MET A 1 -13.30 14.40 25.90
N SER A 2 -12.13 14.81 26.43
CA SER A 2 -10.84 14.58 25.76
C SER A 2 -10.30 13.13 25.87
N GLU A 3 -10.57 12.43 26.97
CA GLU A 3 -10.02 11.08 27.18
C GLU A 3 -10.72 9.99 26.36
N ASN A 4 -12.05 10.06 26.18
CA ASN A 4 -12.78 9.12 25.33
C ASN A 4 -12.31 9.18 23.87
N LYS A 5 -12.05 10.38 23.34
CA LYS A 5 -11.51 10.53 21.97
C LYS A 5 -10.12 9.91 21.81
N LYS A 6 -9.31 9.92 22.86
CA LYS A 6 -7.99 9.29 22.84
C LYS A 6 -8.13 7.78 22.83
N LEU A 7 -8.99 7.23 23.69
CA LEU A 7 -9.26 5.80 23.78
C LEU A 7 -9.83 5.24 22.46
N GLU A 8 -10.77 5.94 21.82
CA GLU A 8 -11.31 5.57 20.51
C GLU A 8 -10.21 5.49 19.44
N ARG A 9 -9.32 6.49 19.42
CA ARG A 9 -8.22 6.58 18.45
C ARG A 9 -7.14 5.51 18.69
N ASP A 10 -6.86 5.18 19.95
CA ASP A 10 -5.91 4.15 20.34
C ASP A 10 -6.45 2.74 19.99
N ILE A 11 -7.76 2.51 20.14
CA ILE A 11 -8.44 1.28 19.70
C ILE A 11 -8.39 1.16 18.17
N GLU A 12 -8.73 2.23 17.45
CA GLU A 12 -8.68 2.28 15.99
C GLU A 12 -7.26 2.03 15.46
N SER A 13 -6.24 2.63 16.09
CA SER A 13 -4.82 2.39 15.82
C SER A 13 -4.40 0.93 16.10
N THR A 14 -4.92 0.33 17.18
CA THR A 14 -4.62 -1.07 17.52
C THR A 14 -5.25 -2.05 16.52
N VAL A 15 -6.45 -1.76 16.00
CA VAL A 15 -7.06 -2.54 14.91
C VAL A 15 -6.25 -2.40 13.62
N ALA A 16 -5.81 -1.19 13.29
CA ALA A 16 -4.90 -0.96 12.16
C ALA A 16 -3.54 -1.67 12.34
N SER A 17 -3.08 -1.89 13.58
CA SER A 17 -1.83 -2.61 13.88
C SER A 17 -1.88 -4.10 13.53
N LYS A 18 -3.07 -4.67 13.25
CA LYS A 18 -3.24 -6.05 12.78
C LYS A 18 -3.50 -6.15 11.27
N LEU A 19 -3.22 -5.09 10.52
CA LEU A 19 -3.42 -5.05 9.08
C LEU A 19 -2.15 -5.51 8.34
N LEU A 20 -2.26 -6.61 7.59
CA LEU A 20 -1.25 -6.98 6.60
C LEU A 20 -1.62 -6.36 5.25
N VAL A 21 -0.71 -5.58 4.69
CA VAL A 21 -0.84 -5.02 3.34
C VAL A 21 0.25 -5.60 2.47
N ILE A 22 -0.14 -6.16 1.32
CA ILE A 22 0.75 -6.79 0.35
C ILE A 22 0.30 -6.43 -1.06
N CYS A 23 1.25 -6.16 -1.95
CA CYS A 23 1.01 -5.98 -3.38
C CYS A 23 0.98 -7.36 -4.06
N VAL A 24 -0.13 -7.65 -4.76
CA VAL A 24 -0.33 -8.89 -5.50
C VAL A 24 -0.09 -8.60 -6.98
N ASP A 25 1.13 -8.84 -7.42
CA ASP A 25 1.63 -8.55 -8.77
C ASP A 25 1.76 -9.88 -9.54
N ARG A 26 0.74 -10.23 -10.34
CA ARG A 26 0.61 -11.56 -10.94
C ARG A 26 1.37 -11.69 -12.26
N ASP A 27 1.35 -10.63 -13.05
CA ASP A 27 1.97 -10.51 -14.36
C ASP A 27 3.33 -9.81 -14.33
N ASP A 28 3.79 -9.42 -13.14
CA ASP A 28 5.12 -8.84 -12.87
C ASP A 28 5.27 -7.46 -13.52
N ASP A 29 4.18 -6.69 -13.61
CA ASP A 29 4.19 -5.34 -14.19
C ASP A 29 4.87 -4.34 -13.24
N VAL A 30 4.70 -4.50 -11.93
CA VAL A 30 5.46 -3.72 -10.92
C VAL A 30 6.96 -4.00 -11.03
N GLY A 31 7.35 -5.26 -11.25
CA GLY A 31 8.75 -5.63 -11.45
C GLY A 31 9.32 -5.15 -12.78
N LYS A 32 8.63 -5.42 -13.89
CA LYS A 32 9.11 -5.12 -15.25
C LYS A 32 9.08 -3.64 -15.59
N LYS A 33 8.04 -2.93 -15.16
CA LYS A 33 7.81 -1.54 -15.56
C LYS A 33 8.36 -0.57 -14.53
N ALA A 34 8.16 -0.82 -13.24
CA ALA A 34 8.63 0.06 -12.16
C ALA A 34 9.98 -0.36 -11.54
N GLY A 35 10.54 -1.53 -11.91
CA GLY A 35 11.81 -2.02 -11.35
C GLY A 35 11.77 -2.31 -9.85
N ILE A 36 10.58 -2.64 -9.30
CA ILE A 36 10.39 -2.91 -7.88
C ILE A 36 10.20 -4.40 -7.66
N THR A 37 11.02 -5.01 -6.80
CA THR A 37 10.89 -6.44 -6.48
C THR A 37 9.62 -6.71 -5.69
N THR A 38 8.80 -7.63 -6.19
CA THR A 38 7.56 -8.10 -5.55
C THR A 38 7.78 -9.45 -4.83
N PRO A 39 7.00 -9.78 -3.78
CA PRO A 39 5.87 -9.02 -3.25
C PRO A 39 6.30 -7.82 -2.41
N VAL A 40 5.67 -6.67 -2.65
CA VAL A 40 5.84 -5.48 -1.79
C VAL A 40 4.99 -5.65 -0.55
N VAL A 41 5.58 -5.46 0.64
CA VAL A 41 4.90 -5.61 1.94
C VAL A 41 4.89 -4.28 2.68
N GLY A 42 3.75 -3.97 3.30
CA GLY A 42 3.53 -2.74 4.07
C GLY A 42 2.80 -1.67 3.27
N ARG A 43 1.95 -0.90 3.95
CA ARG A 43 1.06 0.09 3.34
C ARG A 43 1.81 1.11 2.50
N ASP A 44 2.78 1.78 3.10
CA ASP A 44 3.48 2.89 2.44
C ASP A 44 4.38 2.39 1.30
N SER A 45 4.99 1.21 1.46
CA SER A 45 5.75 0.56 0.39
C SER A 45 4.86 0.26 -0.82
N CYS A 46 3.65 -0.27 -0.60
CA CYS A 46 2.69 -0.56 -1.66
C CYS A 46 2.22 0.72 -2.37
N ILE A 47 1.96 1.80 -1.62
CA ILE A 47 1.58 3.09 -2.20
C ILE A 47 2.69 3.66 -3.08
N ASN A 48 3.94 3.65 -2.60
CA ASN A 48 5.07 4.12 -3.39
C ASN A 48 5.29 3.27 -4.65
N ALA A 49 5.09 1.95 -4.57
CA ALA A 49 5.19 1.07 -5.72
C ALA A 49 4.13 1.37 -6.78
N ALA A 50 2.87 1.53 -6.37
CA ALA A 50 1.78 1.91 -7.26
C ALA A 50 2.01 3.29 -7.91
N GLN A 51 2.47 4.27 -7.15
CA GLN A 51 2.80 5.60 -7.68
C GLN A 51 3.92 5.54 -8.72
N ARG A 52 4.96 4.73 -8.48
CA ARG A 52 6.05 4.55 -9.46
C ARG A 52 5.55 3.86 -10.72
N LEU A 53 4.75 2.79 -10.58
CA LEU A 53 4.14 2.13 -11.73
C LEU A 53 3.32 3.11 -12.58
N ALA A 54 2.44 3.89 -11.96
CA ALA A 54 1.61 4.87 -12.68
C ALA A 54 2.42 6.00 -13.35
N LEU A 55 3.60 6.35 -12.82
CA LEU A 55 4.49 7.32 -13.44
C LEU A 55 5.33 6.72 -14.58
N GLU A 56 5.73 5.46 -14.46
CA GLU A 56 6.57 4.75 -15.43
C GLU A 56 5.74 4.16 -16.59
N ASP A 57 4.51 3.70 -16.32
CA ASP A 57 3.51 3.26 -17.31
C ASP A 57 2.09 3.79 -16.96
N PRO A 58 1.72 4.98 -17.45
CA PRO A 58 0.39 5.56 -17.18
C PRO A 58 -0.75 4.87 -17.93
N GLU A 59 -0.47 4.00 -18.90
CA GLU A 59 -1.49 3.22 -19.62
C GLU A 59 -1.75 1.85 -18.98
N ASP A 60 -0.99 1.51 -17.93
CA ASP A 60 -1.17 0.29 -17.15
C ASP A 60 -2.57 0.23 -16.52
N ALA A 61 -3.23 -0.91 -16.66
CA ALA A 61 -4.56 -1.13 -16.10
C ALA A 61 -4.56 -1.12 -14.55
N ASP A 62 -3.43 -1.47 -13.92
CA ASP A 62 -3.26 -1.46 -12.46
C ASP A 62 -3.19 -0.03 -11.88
N SER A 63 -3.02 0.99 -12.73
CA SER A 63 -2.89 2.40 -12.33
C SER A 63 -4.22 3.16 -12.22
N ASN A 64 -5.37 2.56 -12.60
CA ASN A 64 -6.71 3.18 -12.60
C ASN A 64 -7.54 2.90 -11.35
#